data_AF-A0A8J4TJ90-F1
#
_entry.id   AF-A0A8J4TJ90-F1
#
_cell.length_a   1.000
_cell.length_b   1.000
_cell.length_c   1.000
_cell.angle_alpha   90.00
_cell.angle_beta   90.00
_cell.angle_gamma   90.00
#
_symmetry.space_group_name_H-M   'P 1'
#
loop_
_entity.id
_entity.type
_entity.pdbx_description
1 polymer ?
#
loop_
_entity_poly.entity_id
_entity_poly.type
_entity_poly.pdbx_seq_one_letter_code
_entity_poly.pdbx_strand_id
1 'polypeptide(L)'
;MSTCNILLNNSPSSSFWSHDDDLPELQARILIEDAEKVGGYTVFCLTLKHRSIFHKLDKWSLILYNTLHSFWFRRLFEVAICLLFLLPFFEWPSSLTVNSNIMLNPQRPQLPCGVTESIEFVCFFVILAESTLLSLAFGGSWVKTNPWLLGRFVLCAVYFVDFFVSLGLQCTEFYRIRRFLRPYFLISSSQMMKKLLNCVRRTLPKLLSTLFLLLFWLVSASLVALCLYSSPQPPTPGRNMTRSSSFPDLYTSMFNLLVLTTTANHPDVLVQQYAENRAVAIFSMVFLGVGLFVFMNILTAIVYSEFRGYLAVSLPGIHYF
;
A
#
# COMPACT_ATOMS: atom_id res chain seq x y z
N MET A 1 -24.22 48.79 7.69
CA MET A 1 -25.51 48.54 8.37
C MET A 1 -25.78 47.05 8.22
N SER A 2 -25.70 46.16 9.21
CA SER A 2 -25.65 46.28 10.67
C SER A 2 -24.58 45.34 11.25
N THR A 3 -23.89 45.85 12.27
CA THR A 3 -23.00 45.14 13.19
C THR A 3 -23.80 44.21 14.11
N CYS A 4 -23.36 42.96 14.28
CA CYS A 4 -23.79 42.10 15.38
C CYS A 4 -22.60 41.93 16.35
N ASN A 5 -22.51 42.84 17.30
CA ASN A 5 -21.71 42.69 18.52
C ASN A 5 -22.54 41.88 19.51
N ILE A 6 -22.04 40.72 19.95
CA ILE A 6 -22.51 40.11 21.21
C ILE A 6 -21.30 39.89 22.11
N LEU A 7 -21.39 40.60 23.22
CA LEU A 7 -20.48 40.80 24.33
C LEU A 7 -19.97 39.51 24.99
N LEU A 8 -18.64 39.42 25.12
CA LEU A 8 -17.98 38.69 26.20
C LEU A 8 -17.99 39.58 27.44
N ASN A 9 -18.90 39.32 28.39
CA ASN A 9 -18.67 39.53 29.82
C ASN A 9 -19.90 39.09 30.61
N ASN A 10 -19.72 38.07 31.46
CA ASN A 10 -20.22 38.04 32.83
C ASN A 10 -19.80 36.72 33.49
N SER A 11 -18.81 36.81 34.40
CA SER A 11 -18.78 35.96 35.59
C SER A 11 -19.74 36.55 36.63
N PRO A 12 -20.55 35.73 37.32
CA PRO A 12 -20.28 35.63 38.75
C PRO A 12 -20.49 34.22 39.33
N SER A 13 -19.75 33.98 40.42
CA SER A 13 -20.10 33.18 41.60
C SER A 13 -20.42 31.70 41.45
N SER A 14 -19.43 30.91 41.90
CA SER A 14 -19.58 29.73 42.79
C SER A 14 -21.01 29.27 43.12
N SER A 15 -21.46 28.20 42.47
CA SER A 15 -22.49 27.32 43.01
C SER A 15 -22.24 25.88 42.54
N PHE A 16 -21.84 25.04 43.49
CA PHE A 16 -22.16 23.63 43.63
C PHE A 16 -22.14 22.77 42.35
N TRP A 17 -21.01 22.10 42.12
CA TRP A 17 -20.75 21.16 41.03
C TRP A 17 -21.81 20.03 40.94
N SER A 18 -22.78 20.18 40.04
CA SER A 18 -23.54 19.07 39.48
C SER A 18 -22.70 18.41 38.39
N HIS A 19 -22.16 17.23 38.67
CA HIS A 19 -21.20 16.50 37.82
C HIS A 19 -21.74 16.01 36.45
N ASP A 20 -22.98 16.36 36.09
CA ASP A 20 -23.70 15.87 34.90
C ASP A 20 -24.05 16.97 33.87
N ASP A 21 -23.86 18.26 34.17
CA ASP A 21 -24.25 19.35 33.27
C ASP A 21 -23.26 19.59 32.10
N ASP A 22 -22.04 19.05 32.16
CA ASP A 22 -21.01 19.25 31.12
C ASP A 22 -21.11 18.25 29.94
N LEU A 23 -21.90 17.18 30.07
CA LEU A 23 -22.02 16.14 29.04
C LEU A 23 -22.64 16.63 27.72
N PRO A 24 -23.78 17.36 27.71
CA PRO A 24 -24.36 17.86 26.47
C PRO A 24 -23.44 18.88 25.77
N GLU A 25 -22.69 19.69 26.52
CA GLU A 25 -21.70 20.61 25.96
C GLU A 25 -20.53 19.86 25.29
N LEU A 26 -20.01 18.81 25.93
CA LEU A 26 -18.96 17.96 25.37
C LEU A 26 -19.42 17.24 24.09
N GLN A 27 -20.65 16.73 24.08
CA GLN A 27 -21.26 16.11 22.90
C GLN A 27 -21.40 17.12 21.75
N ALA A 28 -21.97 18.30 22.03
CA ALA A 28 -22.15 19.35 21.03
C ALA A 28 -20.80 19.78 20.44
N ARG A 29 -19.78 20.01 21.28
CA ARG A 29 -18.44 20.37 20.82
C ARG A 29 -17.84 19.32 19.90
N ILE A 30 -17.91 18.04 20.25
CA ILE A 30 -17.34 16.94 19.44
C ILE A 30 -18.07 16.82 18.10
N LEU A 31 -19.40 16.95 18.10
CA LEU A 31 -20.21 16.94 16.88
C LEU A 31 -19.88 18.13 15.97
N ILE A 32 -19.72 19.32 16.54
CA ILE A 32 -19.30 20.52 15.79
C ILE A 32 -17.89 20.36 15.25
N GLU A 33 -16.92 19.88 16.04
CA GLU A 33 -15.55 19.66 15.57
C GLU A 33 -15.43 18.58 14.48
N ASP A 34 -16.30 17.57 14.52
CA ASP A 34 -16.38 16.53 13.48
C ASP A 34 -17.14 17.04 12.24
N ALA A 35 -18.09 17.97 12.38
CA ALA A 35 -18.83 18.61 11.28
C ALA A 35 -18.08 19.79 10.62
N GLU A 36 -17.35 20.60 11.37
CA GLU A 36 -16.58 21.76 10.86
C GLU A 36 -15.39 21.29 10.01
N LYS A 37 -14.80 20.14 10.36
CA LYS A 37 -13.81 19.43 9.53
C LYS A 37 -14.38 18.90 8.21
N VAL A 38 -15.71 18.99 7.99
CA VAL A 38 -16.39 18.68 6.71
C VAL A 38 -16.53 19.94 5.83
N GLY A 39 -16.44 21.15 6.39
CA GLY A 39 -16.72 22.41 5.67
C GLY A 39 -15.55 23.39 5.49
N GLY A 40 -14.39 23.14 6.11
CA GLY A 40 -13.25 24.07 6.08
C GLY A 40 -12.35 23.94 4.86
N TYR A 41 -12.50 24.84 3.88
CA TYR A 41 -11.49 25.15 2.87
C TYR A 41 -10.29 25.82 3.55
N THR A 42 -9.27 25.04 3.96
CA THR A 42 -7.98 25.61 4.35
C THR A 42 -6.83 24.80 3.76
N VAL A 43 -6.07 25.47 2.91
CA VAL A 43 -5.09 24.98 1.92
C VAL A 43 -3.80 24.43 2.55
N PHE A 44 -3.76 24.09 3.85
CA PHE A 44 -2.51 23.65 4.49
C PHE A 44 -2.66 22.57 5.57
N CYS A 45 -3.61 21.65 5.43
CA CYS A 45 -3.66 20.48 6.31
C CYS A 45 -3.97 19.20 5.53
N LEU A 46 -2.97 18.32 5.42
CA LEU A 46 -3.03 16.97 4.84
C LEU A 46 -4.01 16.00 5.54
N THR A 47 -4.97 16.49 6.32
CA THR A 47 -5.92 15.67 7.07
C THR A 47 -7.34 16.23 7.04
N LEU A 48 -7.94 16.31 5.86
CA LEU A 48 -9.41 16.29 5.72
C LEU A 48 -9.92 14.91 6.14
N LYS A 49 -10.10 14.71 7.46
CA LYS A 49 -10.80 13.53 7.99
C LYS A 49 -12.30 13.81 7.91
N HIS A 50 -12.95 13.43 6.80
CA HIS A 50 -14.38 13.14 6.83
C HIS A 50 -14.60 12.01 7.87
N ARG A 51 -15.15 12.34 9.03
CA ARG A 51 -15.46 11.37 10.08
C ARG A 51 -16.95 11.14 10.14
N SER A 52 -17.33 9.88 10.20
CA SER A 52 -18.71 9.47 10.40
C SER A 52 -19.06 9.50 11.88
N ILE A 53 -20.21 10.07 12.23
CA ILE A 53 -20.73 10.20 13.60
C ILE A 53 -21.31 8.85 14.06
N PHE A 54 -20.44 7.89 14.38
CA PHE A 54 -20.86 6.57 14.89
C PHE A 54 -20.27 6.26 16.27
N HIS A 55 -19.68 7.24 16.96
CA HIS A 55 -19.15 7.03 18.30
C HIS A 55 -20.28 6.96 19.34
N LYS A 56 -20.08 6.20 20.42
CA LYS A 56 -21.03 6.19 21.53
C LYS A 56 -21.04 7.54 22.23
N LEU A 57 -22.22 7.99 22.64
CA LEU A 57 -22.44 9.27 23.32
C LEU A 57 -22.25 9.20 24.84
N ASP A 58 -21.76 8.07 25.36
CA ASP A 58 -21.46 7.89 26.79
C ASP A 58 -20.27 8.78 27.20
N LYS A 59 -20.30 9.34 28.42
CA LYS A 59 -19.24 10.20 28.97
C LYS A 59 -17.85 9.57 28.86
N TRP A 60 -17.70 8.31 29.24
CA TRP A 60 -16.43 7.56 29.15
C TRP A 60 -15.97 7.34 27.72
N SER A 61 -16.89 7.03 26.80
CA SER A 61 -16.59 6.82 25.38
C SER A 61 -16.12 8.12 24.71
N LEU A 62 -16.70 9.26 25.08
CA LEU A 62 -16.31 10.59 24.60
C LEU A 62 -14.94 11.03 25.14
N ILE A 63 -14.67 10.80 26.43
CA ILE A 63 -13.35 11.07 27.04
C ILE A 63 -12.28 10.22 26.35
N LEU A 64 -12.57 8.94 26.12
CA LEU A 64 -11.66 8.03 25.42
C LEU A 64 -11.43 8.46 23.98
N TYR A 65 -12.50 8.85 23.27
CA TYR A 65 -12.42 9.38 21.91
C TYR A 65 -11.55 10.63 21.83
N ASN A 66 -11.70 11.57 22.76
CA ASN A 66 -10.88 12.78 22.83
C ASN A 66 -9.40 12.45 23.13
N THR A 67 -9.15 11.52 24.06
CA THR A 67 -7.80 11.06 24.41
C THR A 67 -7.10 10.40 23.22
N LEU A 68 -7.82 9.52 22.50
CA LEU A 68 -7.34 8.85 21.29
C LEU A 68 -6.99 9.84 20.17
N HIS A 69 -7.74 10.94 20.10
CA HIS A 69 -7.54 11.98 19.10
C HIS A 69 -6.59 13.09 19.52
N SER A 70 -6.08 13.04 20.75
CA SER A 70 -5.08 13.97 21.24
C SER A 70 -3.81 13.95 20.37
N PHE A 71 -3.13 15.09 20.32
CA PHE A 71 -1.90 15.25 19.55
C PHE A 71 -0.84 14.22 19.94
N TRP A 72 -0.61 14.04 21.25
CA TRP A 72 0.41 13.15 21.78
C TRP A 72 0.12 11.67 21.50
N PHE A 73 -1.12 11.23 21.72
CA PHE A 73 -1.48 9.83 21.47
C PHE A 73 -1.37 9.47 19.99
N ARG A 74 -1.80 10.38 19.10
CA ARG A 74 -1.63 10.19 17.67
C ARG A 74 -0.16 10.13 17.26
N ARG A 75 0.68 11.01 17.79
CA ARG A 75 2.12 11.02 17.50
C ARG A 75 2.80 9.76 18.00
N LEU A 76 2.45 9.27 19.19
CA LEU A 76 2.95 8.00 19.71
C LEU A 76 2.65 6.83 18.75
N PHE A 77 1.41 6.75 18.26
CA PHE A 77 1.02 5.73 17.30
C PHE A 77 1.75 5.85 15.95
N GLU A 78 1.87 7.06 15.42
CA GLU A 78 2.62 7.31 14.18
C GLU A 78 4.11 6.92 14.32
N VAL A 79 4.72 7.24 15.46
CA VAL A 79 6.10 6.85 15.78
C VAL A 79 6.22 5.34 15.91
N ALA A 80 5.29 4.65 16.58
CA ALA A 80 5.31 3.20 16.70
C ALA A 80 5.24 2.49 15.33
N ILE A 81 4.40 2.98 14.42
CA ILE A 81 4.38 2.48 13.03
C ILE A 81 5.71 2.78 12.33
N CYS A 82 6.22 4.01 12.44
CA CYS A 82 7.49 4.37 11.82
C CYS A 82 8.64 3.46 12.28
N LEU A 83 8.73 3.19 13.59
CA LEU A 83 9.70 2.27 14.17
C LEU A 83 9.56 0.84 13.65
N LEU A 84 8.33 0.32 13.50
CA LEU A 84 8.10 -1.00 12.91
C LEU A 84 8.57 -1.13 11.45
N PHE A 85 8.49 -0.05 10.67
CA PHE A 85 8.99 0.00 9.30
C PHE A 85 10.50 0.23 9.20
N LEU A 86 11.11 0.80 10.22
CA LEU A 86 12.57 0.98 10.31
C LEU A 86 13.27 -0.27 10.86
N LEU A 87 12.58 -1.09 11.65
CA LEU A 87 13.14 -2.31 12.23
C LEU A 87 13.80 -3.28 11.23
N PRO A 88 13.25 -3.52 10.00
CA PRO A 88 13.86 -4.42 9.02
C PRO A 88 15.28 -4.04 8.60
N PHE A 89 15.71 -2.78 8.77
CA PHE A 89 17.09 -2.39 8.51
C PHE A 89 18.09 -3.02 9.49
N PHE A 90 17.63 -3.29 10.72
CA PHE A 90 18.40 -3.84 11.84
C PHE A 90 18.19 -5.36 11.99
N GLU A 91 17.06 -5.88 11.55
CA GLU A 91 16.78 -7.32 11.57
C GLU A 91 17.58 -8.11 10.53
N TRP A 92 17.66 -9.43 10.69
CA TRP A 92 18.29 -10.29 9.68
C TRP A 92 17.41 -10.44 8.43
N PRO A 93 17.96 -10.27 7.19
CA PRO A 93 19.32 -9.86 6.88
C PRO A 93 19.54 -8.35 7.07
N SER A 94 20.53 -7.95 7.88
CA SER A 94 20.76 -6.54 8.20
C SER A 94 21.25 -5.76 6.98
N SER A 95 20.79 -4.51 6.84
CA SER A 95 21.23 -3.58 5.79
C SER A 95 22.43 -2.71 6.20
N LEU A 96 22.94 -2.93 7.42
CA LEU A 96 24.06 -2.18 8.01
C LEU A 96 25.42 -2.61 7.42
N THR A 97 25.59 -2.40 6.12
CA THR A 97 26.85 -2.62 5.40
C THR A 97 27.17 -1.41 4.54
N VAL A 98 28.44 -1.03 4.46
CA VAL A 98 28.88 0.12 3.64
C VAL A 98 28.55 -0.10 2.16
N ASN A 99 28.76 -1.33 1.67
CA ASN A 99 28.53 -1.70 0.27
C ASN A 99 27.62 -2.93 0.20
N SER A 100 26.76 -2.97 -0.82
CA SER A 100 25.89 -4.13 -1.13
C SER A 100 26.53 -5.16 -2.06
N ASN A 101 27.81 -4.97 -2.43
CA ASN A 101 28.50 -5.85 -3.37
C ASN A 101 28.71 -7.24 -2.77
N ILE A 102 28.03 -8.24 -3.34
CA ILE A 102 28.06 -9.64 -2.92
C ILE A 102 29.48 -10.21 -3.00
N MET A 103 30.29 -9.75 -3.98
CA MET A 103 31.66 -10.22 -4.18
C MET A 103 32.58 -9.91 -2.99
N LEU A 104 32.29 -8.85 -2.24
CA LEU A 104 33.09 -8.45 -1.08
C LEU A 104 32.73 -9.21 0.20
N ASN A 105 31.66 -10.03 0.16
CA ASN A 105 31.11 -10.78 1.29
C ASN A 105 31.18 -10.00 2.63
N PRO A 106 30.55 -8.80 2.72
CA PRO A 106 30.66 -7.97 3.90
C PRO A 106 30.07 -8.67 5.12
N GLN A 107 30.80 -8.67 6.23
CA GLN A 107 30.28 -9.16 7.51
C GLN A 107 29.12 -8.29 7.96
N ARG A 108 27.95 -8.92 8.13
CA ARG A 108 26.71 -8.25 8.52
C ARG A 108 26.58 -8.26 10.04
N PRO A 109 26.48 -7.10 10.71
CA PRO A 109 26.34 -7.07 12.16
C PRO A 109 25.02 -7.72 12.57
N GLN A 110 25.08 -8.72 13.44
CA GLN A 110 23.90 -9.36 14.01
C GLN A 110 23.66 -8.79 15.40
N LEU A 111 22.49 -8.19 15.60
CA LEU A 111 22.06 -7.76 16.92
C LEU A 111 21.71 -8.98 17.78
N PRO A 112 21.92 -8.92 19.10
CA PRO A 112 21.56 -9.99 19.99
C PRO A 112 20.07 -10.27 19.93
N CYS A 113 19.70 -11.54 20.07
CA CYS A 113 18.30 -11.95 20.15
C CYS A 113 17.60 -11.22 21.31
N GLY A 114 16.36 -10.77 21.07
CA GLY A 114 15.56 -10.06 22.06
C GLY A 114 15.58 -8.54 21.95
N VAL A 115 16.64 -7.88 21.48
CA VAL A 115 16.63 -6.40 21.35
C VAL A 115 15.62 -5.95 20.30
N THR A 116 15.73 -6.47 19.08
CA THR A 116 14.77 -6.16 18.01
C THR A 116 13.36 -6.62 18.37
N GLU A 117 13.23 -7.81 18.95
CA GLU A 117 11.94 -8.37 19.37
C GLU A 117 11.28 -7.54 20.49
N SER A 118 12.06 -6.96 21.41
CA SER A 118 11.52 -6.10 22.47
C SER A 118 10.97 -4.77 21.92
N ILE A 119 11.68 -4.14 20.99
CA ILE A 119 11.21 -2.91 20.33
C ILE A 119 9.96 -3.20 19.50
N GLU A 120 9.96 -4.33 18.79
CA GLU A 120 8.81 -4.82 18.04
C GLU A 120 7.60 -5.03 18.96
N PHE A 121 7.80 -5.70 20.10
CA PHE A 121 6.75 -5.96 21.08
C PHE A 121 6.14 -4.68 21.65
N VAL A 122 6.98 -3.69 21.99
CA VAL A 122 6.51 -2.39 22.48
C VAL A 122 5.67 -1.68 21.41
N CYS A 123 6.15 -1.65 20.16
CA CYS A 123 5.39 -1.01 19.08
C CYS A 123 4.07 -1.76 18.79
N PHE A 124 4.09 -3.09 18.79
CA PHE A 124 2.91 -3.92 18.65
C PHE A 124 1.90 -3.66 19.77
N PHE A 125 2.35 -3.57 21.01
CA PHE A 125 1.49 -3.28 22.16
C PHE A 125 0.81 -1.91 22.04
N VAL A 126 1.53 -0.87 21.58
CA VAL A 126 0.95 0.45 21.29
C VAL A 126 -0.15 0.34 20.23
N ILE A 127 0.07 -0.42 19.16
CA ILE A 127 -0.93 -0.63 18.09
C ILE A 127 -2.14 -1.43 18.60
N LEU A 128 -1.91 -2.44 19.44
CA LEU A 128 -2.97 -3.24 20.05
C LEU A 128 -3.80 -2.38 20.99
N ALA A 129 -3.17 -1.57 21.84
CA ALA A 129 -3.82 -0.63 22.74
C ALA A 129 -4.66 0.40 21.98
N GLU A 130 -4.13 1.01 20.91
CA GLU A 130 -4.92 1.93 20.07
C GLU A 130 -6.13 1.22 19.45
N SER A 131 -5.97 -0.02 18.98
CA SER A 131 -7.05 -0.81 18.39
C SER A 131 -8.15 -1.15 19.41
N THR A 132 -7.76 -1.53 20.64
CA THR A 132 -8.72 -1.83 21.72
C THR A 132 -9.43 -0.56 22.19
N LEU A 133 -8.72 0.55 22.39
CA LEU A 133 -9.35 1.83 22.75
C LEU A 133 -10.33 2.31 21.68
N LEU A 134 -9.99 2.15 20.40
CA LEU A 134 -10.89 2.45 19.29
C LEU A 134 -12.14 1.54 19.33
N SER A 135 -11.98 0.26 19.63
CA SER A 135 -13.11 -0.67 19.76
C SER A 135 -14.03 -0.34 20.93
N LEU A 136 -13.49 0.19 22.03
CA LEU A 136 -14.26 0.62 23.19
C LEU A 136 -15.02 1.92 22.90
N ALA A 137 -14.38 2.89 22.25
CA ALA A 137 -14.98 4.19 21.91
C ALA A 137 -16.16 4.09 20.93
N PHE A 138 -16.05 3.22 19.91
CA PHE A 138 -17.11 3.00 18.91
C PHE A 138 -18.06 1.85 19.28
N GLY A 139 -17.66 0.98 20.22
CA GLY A 139 -18.42 -0.20 20.62
C GLY A 139 -18.17 -1.43 19.76
N GLY A 140 -18.26 -2.61 20.38
CA GLY A 140 -17.97 -3.90 19.74
C GLY A 140 -18.89 -4.29 18.59
N SER A 141 -20.13 -3.78 18.54
CA SER A 141 -21.04 -4.03 17.41
C SER A 141 -20.52 -3.36 16.12
N TRP A 142 -20.06 -2.11 16.23
CA TRP A 142 -19.51 -1.36 15.11
C TRP A 142 -18.22 -1.98 14.57
N VAL A 143 -17.40 -2.56 15.46
CA VAL A 143 -16.15 -3.25 15.10
C VAL A 143 -16.41 -4.41 14.14
N LYS A 144 -17.48 -5.19 14.36
CA LYS A 144 -17.82 -6.34 13.50
C LYS A 144 -18.24 -5.90 12.10
N THR A 145 -18.88 -4.73 11.99
CA THR A 145 -19.31 -4.16 10.70
C THR A 145 -18.14 -3.55 9.93
N ASN A 146 -17.10 -3.07 10.62
CA ASN A 146 -15.95 -2.42 9.98
C ASN A 146 -14.86 -3.45 9.62
N PRO A 147 -14.72 -3.83 8.33
CA PRO A 147 -13.77 -4.88 7.92
C PRO A 147 -12.31 -4.50 8.19
N TRP A 148 -11.97 -3.21 8.18
CA TRP A 148 -10.61 -2.75 8.44
C TRP A 148 -10.22 -2.91 9.91
N LEU A 149 -11.13 -2.60 10.83
CA LEU A 149 -10.85 -2.75 12.26
C LEU A 149 -10.87 -4.22 12.67
N LEU A 150 -11.82 -5.00 12.14
CA LEU A 150 -11.86 -6.45 12.34
C LEU A 150 -10.57 -7.12 11.82
N GLY A 151 -10.12 -6.74 10.61
CA GLY A 151 -8.88 -7.24 10.05
C GLY A 151 -7.64 -6.88 10.88
N ARG A 152 -7.61 -5.70 11.54
CA ARG A 152 -6.54 -5.36 12.50
C ARG A 152 -6.50 -6.34 13.66
N PHE A 153 -7.63 -6.70 14.26
CA PHE A 153 -7.66 -7.68 15.36
C PHE A 153 -7.21 -9.07 14.93
N VAL A 154 -7.69 -9.54 13.77
CA VAL A 154 -7.29 -10.84 13.21
C VAL A 154 -5.78 -10.87 12.95
N LEU A 155 -5.24 -9.83 12.33
CA LEU A 155 -3.80 -9.76 12.04
C LEU A 155 -2.97 -9.56 13.31
N CYS A 156 -3.47 -8.84 14.32
CA CYS A 156 -2.81 -8.77 15.62
C CYS A 156 -2.72 -10.15 16.30
N ALA A 157 -3.74 -11.00 16.17
CA ALA A 157 -3.71 -12.36 16.70
C ALA A 157 -2.65 -13.21 16.00
N VAL A 158 -2.58 -13.17 14.67
CA VAL A 158 -1.52 -13.85 13.89
C VAL A 158 -0.14 -13.31 14.26
N TYR A 159 -0.02 -11.99 14.41
CA TYR A 159 1.22 -11.32 14.82
C TYR A 159 1.70 -11.80 16.19
N PHE A 160 0.78 -11.90 17.16
CA PHE A 160 1.08 -12.38 18.50
C PHE A 160 1.53 -13.84 18.47
N VAL A 161 0.81 -14.73 17.77
CA VAL A 161 1.20 -16.15 17.68
C VAL A 161 2.60 -16.31 17.09
N ASP A 162 2.88 -15.67 15.97
CA ASP A 162 4.20 -15.74 15.31
C ASP A 162 5.30 -15.18 16.24
N PHE A 163 5.01 -14.14 17.03
CA PHE A 163 5.95 -13.57 18.00
C PHE A 163 6.32 -14.57 19.11
N PHE A 164 5.33 -15.27 19.69
CA PHE A 164 5.59 -16.33 20.66
C PHE A 164 6.36 -17.50 20.05
N VAL A 165 6.09 -17.85 18.79
CA VAL A 165 6.85 -18.87 18.07
C VAL A 165 8.32 -18.46 17.91
N SER A 166 8.60 -17.21 17.52
CA SER A 166 9.98 -16.69 17.45
C SER A 166 10.70 -16.71 18.80
N LEU A 167 10.01 -16.37 19.89
CA LEU A 167 10.58 -16.46 21.24
C LEU A 167 10.87 -17.92 21.65
N GLY A 168 9.94 -18.83 21.34
CA GLY A 168 10.11 -20.26 21.62
C GLY A 168 11.26 -20.91 20.85
N LEU A 169 11.54 -20.42 19.64
CA LEU A 169 12.64 -20.88 18.77
C LEU A 169 13.95 -20.11 18.97
N GLN A 170 14.07 -19.29 20.02
CA GLN A 170 15.27 -18.50 20.31
C GLN A 170 15.75 -17.65 19.11
N CYS A 171 14.81 -17.12 18.31
CA CYS A 171 15.08 -16.27 17.14
C CYS A 171 15.88 -16.97 16.01
N THR A 172 15.86 -18.30 15.94
CA THR A 172 16.57 -19.09 14.91
C THR A 172 15.76 -19.34 13.64
N GLU A 173 14.52 -18.85 13.56
CA GLU A 173 13.65 -19.03 12.41
C GLU A 173 14.10 -18.21 11.19
N PHE A 174 14.09 -18.86 10.02
CA PHE A 174 14.40 -18.19 8.74
C PHE A 174 13.25 -17.32 8.24
N TYR A 175 12.01 -17.80 8.37
CA TYR A 175 10.82 -17.12 7.87
C TYR A 175 10.03 -16.48 9.01
N ARG A 176 9.97 -15.15 9.02
CA ARG A 176 9.17 -14.36 9.98
C ARG A 176 7.95 -13.78 9.28
N ILE A 177 6.78 -14.39 9.49
CA ILE A 177 5.54 -14.02 8.79
C ILE A 177 5.08 -12.61 9.19
N ARG A 178 5.32 -12.20 10.46
CA ARG A 178 5.03 -10.86 10.99
C ARG A 178 5.46 -9.70 10.10
N ARG A 179 6.59 -9.83 9.41
CA ARG A 179 7.15 -8.76 8.57
C ARG A 179 6.21 -8.37 7.43
N PHE A 180 5.55 -9.35 6.82
CA PHE A 180 4.60 -9.13 5.73
C PHE A 180 3.30 -8.48 6.19
N LEU A 181 2.99 -8.53 7.49
CA LEU A 181 1.77 -7.97 8.07
C LEU A 181 1.92 -6.48 8.42
N ARG A 182 3.14 -5.96 8.62
CA ARG A 182 3.40 -4.55 9.00
C ARG A 182 2.77 -3.52 8.05
N PRO A 183 2.81 -3.69 6.71
CA PRO A 183 2.13 -2.79 5.77
C PRO A 183 0.65 -2.60 6.05
N TYR A 184 -0.03 -3.63 6.58
CA TYR A 184 -1.44 -3.55 6.90
C TYR A 184 -1.72 -2.51 7.99
N PHE A 185 -0.89 -2.43 9.03
CA PHE A 185 -1.11 -1.47 10.12
C PHE A 185 -1.08 -0.02 9.60
N LEU A 186 -0.16 0.29 8.69
CA LEU A 186 -0.10 1.59 8.01
C LEU A 186 -1.35 1.86 7.16
N ILE A 187 -1.74 0.91 6.31
CA ILE A 187 -2.94 1.03 5.45
C ILE A 187 -4.19 1.20 6.30
N SER A 188 -4.31 0.43 7.37
CA SER A 188 -5.49 0.43 8.26
C SER A 188 -5.62 1.72 9.07
N SER A 189 -4.55 2.50 9.25
CA SER A 189 -4.60 3.80 9.92
C SER A 189 -4.96 4.95 8.96
N SER A 190 -4.42 4.93 7.75
CA SER A 190 -4.62 6.01 6.78
C SER A 190 -5.91 5.86 5.97
N GLN A 191 -6.82 6.83 6.09
CA GLN A 191 -8.05 6.87 5.29
C GLN A 191 -7.75 7.04 3.80
N MET A 192 -6.74 7.84 3.45
CA MET A 192 -6.32 8.03 2.06
C MET A 192 -5.82 6.72 1.44
N MET A 193 -5.07 5.92 2.21
CA MET A 193 -4.56 4.65 1.71
C MET A 193 -5.67 3.62 1.51
N LYS A 194 -6.65 3.53 2.42
CA LYS A 194 -7.85 2.69 2.24
C LYS A 194 -8.62 3.07 0.99
N LYS A 195 -8.79 4.38 0.79
CA LYS A 195 -9.42 4.99 -0.37
C LYS A 195 -8.71 4.60 -1.67
N LEU A 196 -7.37 4.74 -1.70
CA LEU A 196 -6.53 4.33 -2.83
C LEU A 196 -6.61 2.82 -3.09
N LEU A 197 -6.53 1.97 -2.05
CA LEU A 197 -6.61 0.52 -2.23
C LEU A 197 -7.98 0.08 -2.74
N ASN A 198 -9.05 0.70 -2.27
CA ASN A 198 -10.40 0.48 -2.80
C ASN A 198 -10.52 0.92 -4.27
N CYS A 199 -9.88 2.03 -4.66
CA CYS A 199 -9.79 2.47 -6.06
C CYS A 199 -9.05 1.43 -6.91
N VAL A 200 -7.89 0.96 -6.46
CA VAL A 200 -7.11 -0.09 -7.13
C VAL A 200 -7.95 -1.37 -7.26
N ARG A 201 -8.62 -1.80 -6.18
CA ARG A 201 -9.50 -2.99 -6.19
C ARG A 201 -10.64 -2.85 -7.21
N ARG A 202 -11.21 -1.66 -7.36
CA ARG A 202 -12.27 -1.39 -8.35
C ARG A 202 -11.74 -1.35 -9.78
N THR A 203 -10.50 -0.91 -9.97
CA THR A 203 -9.84 -0.80 -11.27
C THR A 203 -9.35 -2.17 -11.77
N LEU A 204 -8.94 -3.04 -10.85
CA LEU A 204 -8.40 -4.38 -11.13
C LEU A 204 -9.23 -5.21 -12.12
N PRO A 205 -10.56 -5.39 -11.99
CA PRO A 205 -11.33 -6.20 -12.93
C PRO A 205 -11.28 -5.66 -14.37
N LYS A 206 -11.24 -4.33 -14.55
CA LYS A 206 -11.11 -3.72 -15.89
C LYS A 206 -9.72 -3.96 -16.47
N LEU A 207 -8.69 -3.81 -15.65
CA LEU A 207 -7.31 -4.09 -16.06
C LEU A 207 -7.11 -5.56 -16.44
N LEU A 208 -7.71 -6.50 -15.70
CA LEU A 208 -7.59 -7.93 -15.99
C LEU A 208 -8.08 -8.29 -17.39
N SER A 209 -9.17 -7.67 -17.87
CA SER A 209 -9.67 -7.89 -19.24
C SER A 209 -8.66 -7.45 -20.30
N THR A 210 -8.05 -6.28 -20.14
CA THR A 210 -7.03 -5.77 -21.06
C THR A 210 -5.72 -6.55 -20.96
N LEU A 211 -5.33 -6.97 -19.75
CA LEU A 211 -4.15 -7.83 -19.54
C LEU A 211 -4.34 -9.21 -20.19
N PHE A 212 -5.54 -9.77 -20.19
CA PHE A 212 -5.83 -11.00 -20.91
C PHE A 212 -5.67 -10.82 -22.43
N LEU A 213 -6.13 -9.69 -22.97
CA LEU A 213 -5.94 -9.37 -24.39
C LEU A 213 -4.46 -9.17 -24.75
N LEU A 214 -3.68 -8.51 -23.87
CA LEU A 214 -2.23 -8.40 -24.00
C LEU A 214 -1.54 -9.76 -23.94
N LEU A 215 -1.97 -10.65 -23.04
CA LEU A 215 -1.45 -12.01 -22.95
C LEU A 215 -1.73 -12.80 -24.23
N PHE A 216 -2.95 -12.69 -24.78
CA PHE A 216 -3.30 -13.31 -26.05
C PHE A 216 -2.41 -12.78 -27.20
N TRP A 217 -2.16 -11.47 -27.25
CA TRP A 217 -1.22 -10.87 -28.19
C TRP A 217 0.20 -11.44 -28.03
N LEU A 218 0.71 -11.55 -26.80
CA LEU A 218 2.02 -12.14 -26.52
C LEU A 218 2.12 -13.60 -26.97
N VAL A 219 1.11 -14.41 -26.66
CA VAL A 219 1.10 -15.84 -27.03
C VAL A 219 1.05 -16.00 -28.54
N SER A 220 0.14 -15.29 -29.22
CA SER A 220 0.05 -15.34 -30.69
C SER A 220 1.34 -14.87 -31.39
N ALA A 221 1.91 -13.75 -30.94
CA ALA A 221 3.20 -13.28 -31.45
C ALA A 221 4.35 -14.27 -31.18
N SER A 222 4.33 -14.95 -30.03
CA SER A 222 5.34 -15.97 -29.69
C SER A 222 5.23 -17.21 -30.58
N LEU A 223 4.01 -17.65 -30.92
CA LEU A 223 3.80 -18.76 -31.86
C LEU A 223 4.27 -18.39 -33.26
N VAL A 224 3.97 -17.16 -33.72
CA VAL A 224 4.49 -16.66 -35.01
C VAL A 224 6.02 -16.60 -34.99
N ALA A 225 6.62 -16.07 -33.92
CA ALA A 225 8.08 -16.01 -33.78
C ALA A 225 8.72 -17.40 -33.79
N LEU A 226 8.10 -18.39 -33.14
CA LEU A 226 8.55 -19.78 -33.22
C LEU A 226 8.43 -20.33 -34.63
N CYS A 227 7.29 -20.16 -35.31
CA CYS A 227 7.15 -20.65 -36.69
C CYS A 227 8.14 -19.99 -37.67
N LEU A 228 8.50 -18.72 -37.45
CA LEU A 228 9.41 -17.97 -38.32
C LEU A 228 10.89 -18.17 -37.99
N TYR A 229 11.24 -18.31 -36.71
CA TYR A 229 12.63 -18.24 -36.23
C TYR A 229 13.09 -19.47 -35.44
N SER A 230 12.20 -20.42 -35.14
CA SER A 230 12.59 -21.71 -34.58
C SER A 230 13.23 -22.54 -35.70
N SER A 231 14.54 -22.40 -35.85
CA SER A 231 15.34 -23.29 -36.69
C SER A 231 15.97 -24.35 -35.79
N PRO A 232 15.69 -25.65 -35.99
CA PRO A 232 16.45 -26.70 -35.35
C PRO A 232 17.86 -26.67 -35.94
N GLN A 233 18.82 -26.04 -35.25
CA GLN A 233 20.21 -26.17 -35.66
C GLN A 233 20.71 -27.55 -35.21
N PRO A 234 21.11 -28.46 -36.12
CA PRO A 234 21.81 -29.66 -35.71
C PRO A 234 23.13 -29.25 -35.03
N PRO A 235 23.53 -29.92 -33.93
CA PRO A 235 24.80 -29.64 -33.28
C PRO A 235 25.93 -29.95 -34.28
N THR A 236 26.46 -28.91 -34.92
CA THR A 236 27.59 -29.03 -35.82
C THR A 236 28.87 -28.93 -34.98
N PRO A 237 29.75 -29.95 -34.99
CA PRO A 237 30.96 -29.93 -34.19
C PRO A 237 31.89 -28.86 -34.77
N GLY A 238 32.11 -27.77 -34.03
CA GLY A 238 33.03 -26.70 -34.40
C GLY A 238 32.41 -25.32 -34.64
N ARG A 239 31.07 -25.18 -34.63
CA ARG A 239 30.43 -23.86 -34.60
C ARG A 239 30.24 -23.47 -33.14
N ASN A 240 30.92 -22.40 -32.71
CA ASN A 240 30.91 -21.92 -31.32
C ASN A 240 29.50 -21.96 -30.70
N MET A 241 29.42 -22.56 -29.51
CA MET A 241 28.25 -22.77 -28.64
C MET A 241 27.57 -21.47 -28.16
N THR A 242 27.68 -20.37 -28.89
CA THR A 242 27.21 -19.04 -28.49
C THR A 242 25.99 -18.56 -29.28
N ARG A 243 25.51 -19.35 -30.25
CA ARG A 243 24.30 -19.01 -31.02
C ARG A 243 23.06 -19.66 -30.42
N SER A 244 22.73 -19.31 -29.18
CA SER A 244 21.41 -19.63 -28.64
C SER A 244 20.37 -18.80 -29.41
N SER A 245 19.52 -19.45 -30.22
CA SER A 245 18.40 -18.76 -30.85
C SER A 245 17.59 -18.04 -29.77
N SER A 246 17.25 -16.77 -29.99
CA SER A 246 16.38 -16.00 -29.08
C SER A 246 14.97 -16.61 -28.97
N PHE A 247 14.59 -17.52 -29.88
CA PHE A 247 13.27 -18.15 -29.94
C PHE A 247 13.37 -19.69 -30.05
N PRO A 248 13.91 -20.38 -29.02
CA PRO A 248 14.08 -21.83 -29.07
C PRO A 248 12.78 -22.58 -28.75
N ASP A 249 12.11 -22.20 -27.67
CA ASP A 249 10.90 -22.82 -27.14
C ASP A 249 9.83 -21.76 -26.82
N LEU A 250 8.58 -22.18 -26.63
CA LEU A 250 7.45 -21.27 -26.37
C LEU A 250 7.66 -20.41 -25.13
N TYR A 251 8.11 -21.01 -24.03
CA TYR A 251 8.33 -20.28 -22.78
C TYR A 251 9.36 -19.16 -22.94
N THR A 252 10.55 -19.51 -23.44
CA THR A 252 11.66 -18.57 -23.65
C THR A 252 11.29 -17.49 -24.66
N SER A 253 10.60 -17.87 -25.75
CA SER A 253 10.12 -16.93 -26.76
C SER A 253 9.11 -15.93 -26.19
N MET A 254 8.12 -16.43 -25.44
CA MET A 254 7.11 -15.59 -24.79
C MET A 254 7.75 -14.64 -23.77
N PHE A 255 8.69 -15.11 -22.96
CA PHE A 255 9.41 -14.27 -22.00
C PHE A 255 10.24 -13.19 -22.71
N ASN A 256 10.99 -13.56 -23.75
CA ASN A 256 11.78 -12.62 -24.54
C ASN A 256 10.90 -11.54 -25.21
N LEU A 257 9.71 -11.91 -25.69
CA LEU A 257 8.73 -10.97 -26.24
C LEU A 257 8.02 -10.15 -25.16
N LEU A 258 7.79 -10.69 -23.97
CA LEU A 258 7.27 -9.94 -22.83
C LEU A 258 8.24 -8.81 -22.44
N VAL A 259 9.55 -9.12 -22.35
CA VAL A 259 10.61 -8.13 -22.11
C VAL A 259 10.74 -7.15 -23.29
N LEU A 260 10.52 -7.62 -24.52
CA LEU A 260 10.50 -6.74 -25.71
C LEU A 260 9.32 -5.77 -25.70
N THR A 261 8.17 -6.16 -25.13
CA THR A 261 7.00 -5.28 -25.00
C THR A 261 7.30 -4.08 -24.10
N THR A 262 8.21 -4.23 -23.12
CA THR A 262 8.73 -3.13 -22.30
C THR A 262 9.98 -2.49 -22.89
N THR A 263 10.41 -2.90 -24.10
CA THR A 263 11.59 -2.42 -24.84
C THR A 263 12.93 -2.59 -24.11
N ALA A 264 13.00 -3.42 -23.07
CA ALA A 264 14.21 -3.55 -22.25
C ALA A 264 15.34 -4.33 -22.96
N ASN A 265 15.02 -5.13 -23.97
CA ASN A 265 15.96 -5.94 -24.74
C ASN A 265 15.96 -5.63 -26.25
N HIS A 266 15.47 -4.45 -26.65
CA HIS A 266 15.55 -3.98 -28.04
C HIS A 266 16.86 -3.17 -28.23
N PRO A 267 17.69 -3.44 -29.26
CA PRO A 267 17.49 -4.37 -30.38
C PRO A 267 18.05 -5.79 -30.16
N ASP A 268 18.69 -6.04 -29.02
CA ASP A 268 19.51 -7.23 -28.75
C ASP A 268 18.81 -8.56 -29.02
N VAL A 269 17.53 -8.68 -28.69
CA VAL A 269 16.77 -9.93 -28.86
C VAL A 269 16.52 -10.29 -30.34
N LEU A 270 16.50 -9.30 -31.24
CA LEU A 270 16.18 -9.46 -32.65
C LEU A 270 17.39 -9.34 -33.57
N VAL A 271 18.52 -8.81 -33.08
CA VAL A 271 19.68 -8.49 -33.93
C VAL A 271 20.24 -9.74 -34.63
N GLN A 272 20.21 -10.89 -33.96
CA GLN A 272 20.75 -12.14 -34.50
C GLN A 272 19.93 -12.65 -35.69
N GLN A 273 18.60 -12.54 -35.61
CA GLN A 273 17.66 -12.94 -36.65
C GLN A 273 17.63 -11.89 -37.77
N TYR A 274 17.74 -10.60 -37.42
CA TYR A 274 17.80 -9.50 -38.38
C TYR A 274 19.03 -9.58 -39.29
N ALA A 275 20.18 -10.02 -38.74
CA ALA A 275 21.39 -10.25 -39.52
C ALA A 275 21.23 -11.36 -40.58
N GLU A 276 20.35 -12.34 -40.34
CA GLU A 276 20.03 -13.39 -41.32
C GLU A 276 18.97 -12.93 -42.32
N ASN A 277 17.92 -12.25 -41.85
CA ASN A 277 16.83 -11.75 -42.69
C ASN A 277 16.33 -10.38 -42.22
N ARG A 278 16.45 -9.38 -43.09
CA ARG A 278 15.97 -8.00 -42.81
C ARG A 278 14.46 -7.92 -42.61
N ALA A 279 13.67 -8.89 -43.08
CA ALA A 279 12.22 -8.94 -42.88
C ALA A 279 11.82 -9.03 -41.39
N VAL A 280 12.74 -9.41 -40.51
CA VAL A 280 12.54 -9.39 -39.05
C VAL A 280 12.19 -7.99 -38.53
N ALA A 281 12.66 -6.92 -39.20
CA ALA A 281 12.27 -5.56 -38.84
C ALA A 281 10.75 -5.33 -38.95
N ILE A 282 10.08 -5.96 -39.92
CA ILE A 282 8.62 -5.84 -40.09
C ILE A 282 7.91 -6.47 -38.90
N PHE A 283 8.34 -7.68 -38.48
CA PHE A 283 7.83 -8.33 -37.28
C PHE A 283 8.01 -7.44 -36.04
N SER A 284 9.20 -6.86 -35.85
CA SER A 284 9.49 -5.95 -34.74
C SER A 284 8.58 -4.72 -34.74
N MET A 285 8.40 -4.08 -35.90
CA MET A 285 7.57 -2.88 -36.05
C MET A 285 6.10 -3.17 -35.71
N VAL A 286 5.56 -4.29 -36.20
CA VAL A 286 4.18 -4.70 -35.88
C VAL A 286 4.06 -5.08 -34.40
N PHE A 287 5.03 -5.84 -33.87
CA PHE A 287 5.04 -6.28 -32.48
C PHE A 287 5.04 -5.10 -31.50
N LEU A 288 5.97 -4.14 -31.68
CA LEU A 288 6.05 -2.94 -30.85
C LEU A 288 4.91 -1.95 -31.14
N GLY A 289 4.50 -1.82 -32.40
CA GLY A 289 3.35 -1.01 -32.82
C GLY A 289 2.11 -1.34 -32.00
N VAL A 290 1.76 -2.62 -31.93
CA VAL A 290 0.58 -3.08 -31.20
C VAL A 290 0.87 -3.23 -29.70
N GLY A 291 1.97 -3.89 -29.33
CA GLY A 291 2.31 -4.20 -27.94
C GLY A 291 2.61 -2.96 -27.09
N LEU A 292 3.53 -2.11 -27.55
CA LEU A 292 3.96 -0.94 -26.80
C LEU A 292 2.99 0.23 -27.01
N PHE A 293 2.72 0.63 -28.26
CA PHE A 293 1.97 1.86 -28.50
C PHE A 293 0.46 1.71 -28.37
N VAL A 294 -0.11 0.55 -28.64
CA VAL A 294 -1.56 0.34 -28.46
C VAL A 294 -1.85 -0.16 -27.05
N PHE A 295 -1.34 -1.34 -26.66
CA PHE A 295 -1.72 -1.95 -25.37
C PHE A 295 -1.26 -1.16 -24.14
N MET A 296 -0.01 -0.68 -24.07
CA MET A 296 0.45 0.07 -22.89
C MET A 296 -0.29 1.41 -22.73
N ASN A 297 -0.62 2.08 -23.84
CA ASN A 297 -1.41 3.31 -23.81
C ASN A 297 -2.87 3.06 -23.39
N ILE A 298 -3.49 1.98 -23.87
CA ILE A 298 -4.84 1.58 -23.41
C ILE A 298 -4.81 1.26 -21.90
N LEU A 299 -3.83 0.49 -21.42
CA LEU A 299 -3.69 0.19 -19.99
C LEU A 299 -3.58 1.47 -19.16
N THR A 300 -2.73 2.40 -19.59
CA THR A 300 -2.57 3.71 -18.92
C THR A 300 -3.86 4.52 -18.93
N ALA A 301 -4.59 4.53 -20.05
CA ALA A 301 -5.87 5.23 -20.18
C ALA A 301 -6.95 4.66 -19.24
N ILE A 302 -7.02 3.33 -19.09
CA ILE A 302 -7.95 2.67 -18.15
C ILE A 302 -7.64 3.08 -16.72
N VAL A 303 -6.38 2.99 -16.30
CA VAL A 303 -5.94 3.43 -14.97
C VAL A 303 -6.33 4.89 -14.74
N TYR A 304 -6.00 5.79 -15.67
CA TYR A 304 -6.31 7.20 -15.57
C TYR A 304 -7.82 7.47 -15.44
N SER A 305 -8.64 6.80 -16.26
CA SER A 305 -10.10 6.98 -16.24
C SER A 305 -10.73 6.62 -14.89
N GLU A 306 -10.27 5.54 -14.25
CA GLU A 306 -10.77 5.11 -12.95
C GLU A 306 -10.30 6.01 -11.82
N PHE A 307 -9.01 6.39 -11.81
CA PHE A 307 -8.48 7.32 -10.82
C PHE A 307 -9.16 8.69 -10.92
N ARG A 308 -9.38 9.21 -12.13
CA ARG A 308 -10.12 10.47 -12.33
C ARG A 308 -11.55 10.37 -11.79
N GLY A 309 -12.27 9.29 -12.11
CA GLY A 309 -13.62 9.06 -11.58
C GLY A 309 -13.65 8.93 -10.06
N TYR A 310 -12.63 8.32 -9.46
CA TYR A 310 -12.49 8.21 -8.02
C TYR A 310 -12.23 9.56 -7.33
N LEU A 311 -11.36 10.38 -7.91
CA LEU A 311 -11.06 11.73 -7.40
C LEU A 311 -12.29 12.63 -7.46
N ALA A 312 -13.07 12.57 -8.55
CA ALA A 312 -14.30 13.36 -8.69
C ALA A 312 -15.33 13.05 -7.58
N VAL A 313 -15.49 11.76 -7.23
CA VAL A 313 -16.41 11.35 -6.14
C VAL A 313 -15.84 11.70 -4.75
N SER A 314 -14.52 11.67 -4.60
CA SER A 314 -13.87 11.91 -3.31
C SER A 314 -13.66 13.40 -2.99
N LEU A 315 -13.74 14.28 -3.99
CA LEU A 315 -13.54 15.74 -3.90
C LEU A 315 -14.72 16.50 -4.54
N PRO A 316 -15.94 16.41 -3.98
CA PRO A 316 -17.13 17.06 -4.55
C PRO A 316 -17.05 18.61 -4.61
N GLY A 317 -16.04 19.25 -4.01
CA GLY A 317 -15.90 20.71 -3.95
C GLY A 317 -15.04 21.39 -5.04
N ILE A 318 -14.43 20.64 -5.97
CA ILE A 318 -13.52 21.24 -6.97
C ILE A 318 -14.24 21.62 -8.28
N HIS A 319 -15.49 21.20 -8.47
CA HIS A 319 -16.27 21.50 -9.68
C HIS A 319 -17.02 22.86 -9.64
N TYR A 320 -16.76 23.71 -8.63
CA TYR A 320 -17.32 25.05 -8.49
C TYR A 320 -16.25 26.16 -8.55
N PHE A 321 -15.25 26.00 -9.43
CA PHE A 321 -14.39 27.09 -9.86
C PHE A 321 -14.14 27.03 -11.36
#